data_AF-A0A9Q4E7E1-F1
#
_entry.id   AF-A0A9Q4E7E1-F1
#
_cell.length_a   1.000
_cell.length_b   1.000
_cell.length_c   1.000
_cell.angle_alpha   90.00
_cell.angle_beta   90.00
_cell.angle_gamma   90.00
#
_symmetry.space_group_name_H-M   'P 1'
#
loop_
_entity.id
_entity.type
_entity.pdbx_description
1 polymer ?
#
loop_
_entity_poly.entity_id
_entity_poly.type
_entity_poly.pdbx_seq_one_letter_code
_entity_poly.pdbx_strand_id
1 'polypeptide(L)'
;MESTLIVGADEFFGLSLCERMMNEGIHVDVILAETEDEMRQMYLEERLMWLGRNGLFRQLEHIGDQKYDTICIQFGGFLPLDQFDSPYILIYEQDRKEWEKREKKGSEKTVILPKMYGPWKEEIEVDGYYTVDVADELLRFLLESSRDSKDQFFDLQVTEKTSKEEAKAKISEWKRQFSSIFDKY
;
A
#
# COMPACT_ATOMS: atom_id res chain seq x y z
N MET A 1 -20.39 1.63 -6.57
CA MET A 1 -19.38 0.56 -6.50
C MET A 1 -18.08 1.29 -6.26
N GLU A 2 -17.45 1.10 -5.11
CA GLU A 2 -16.23 1.84 -4.78
C GLU A 2 -15.04 1.22 -5.52
N SER A 3 -14.24 2.09 -6.12
CA SER A 3 -13.08 1.77 -6.93
C SER A 3 -11.88 2.60 -6.49
N THR A 4 -10.75 1.94 -6.30
CA THR A 4 -9.51 2.57 -5.87
C THR A 4 -8.39 2.29 -6.87
N LEU A 5 -7.63 3.31 -7.21
CA LEU A 5 -6.36 3.18 -7.91
C LEU A 5 -5.21 3.30 -6.90
N ILE A 6 -4.27 2.36 -6.93
CA ILE A 6 -3.03 2.42 -6.14
C ILE A 6 -1.84 2.46 -7.10
N VAL A 7 -1.11 3.57 -7.09
CA VAL A 7 0.14 3.76 -7.86
C VAL A 7 1.33 3.49 -6.95
N GLY A 8 2.28 2.69 -7.42
CA GLY A 8 3.43 2.23 -6.63
C GLY A 8 3.08 1.08 -5.68
N ALA A 9 2.09 0.25 -6.03
CA ALA A 9 1.63 -0.84 -5.14
C ALA A 9 2.67 -1.95 -4.93
N ASP A 10 3.74 -1.96 -5.72
CA ASP A 10 4.90 -2.85 -5.64
C ASP A 10 5.82 -2.56 -4.44
N GLU A 11 5.60 -1.44 -3.74
CA GLU A 11 6.26 -1.21 -2.46
C GLU A 11 5.60 -2.01 -1.33
N PHE A 12 6.41 -2.26 -0.30
CA PHE A 12 6.14 -3.11 0.85
C PHE A 12 4.69 -3.11 1.37
N PHE A 13 4.08 -1.93 1.45
CA PHE A 13 2.74 -1.71 2.00
C PHE A 13 1.61 -1.87 0.97
N GLY A 14 1.84 -1.57 -0.31
CA GLY A 14 0.80 -1.43 -1.33
C GLY A 14 -0.05 -2.66 -1.54
N LEU A 15 0.57 -3.83 -1.67
CA LEU A 15 -0.17 -5.10 -1.83
C LEU A 15 -1.00 -5.47 -0.59
N SER A 16 -0.54 -5.11 0.62
CA SER A 16 -1.31 -5.35 1.85
C SER A 16 -2.56 -4.49 1.89
N LEU A 17 -2.45 -3.23 1.44
CA LEU A 17 -3.60 -2.34 1.28
C LEU A 17 -4.59 -2.88 0.23
N CYS A 18 -4.10 -3.39 -0.90
CA CYS A 18 -4.93 -3.99 -1.94
C CYS A 18 -5.75 -5.16 -1.39
N GLU A 19 -5.10 -6.12 -0.73
CA GLU A 19 -5.77 -7.28 -0.12
C GLU A 19 -6.83 -6.84 0.89
N ARG A 20 -6.50 -5.84 1.72
CA ARG A 20 -7.44 -5.34 2.72
C ARG A 20 -8.67 -4.69 2.10
N MET A 21 -8.50 -3.89 1.04
CA MET A 21 -9.59 -3.27 0.28
C MET A 21 -10.49 -4.30 -0.40
N MET A 22 -9.90 -5.32 -1.03
CA MET A 22 -10.66 -6.39 -1.65
C MET A 22 -11.49 -7.19 -0.65
N ASN A 23 -11.00 -7.39 0.57
CA ASN A 23 -11.76 -8.04 1.63
C ASN A 23 -13.01 -7.23 2.05
N GLU A 24 -13.06 -5.92 1.81
CA GLU A 24 -14.27 -5.08 1.96
C GLU A 24 -15.13 -5.02 0.69
N GLY A 25 -14.75 -5.72 -0.39
CA GLY A 25 -15.47 -5.69 -1.66
C GLY A 25 -15.15 -4.49 -2.57
N ILE A 26 -14.07 -3.76 -2.27
CA ILE A 26 -13.61 -2.62 -3.08
C ILE A 26 -12.84 -3.12 -4.29
N HIS A 27 -13.12 -2.56 -5.47
CA HIS A 27 -12.34 -2.85 -6.68
C HIS A 27 -11.02 -2.09 -6.65
N VAL A 28 -9.92 -2.78 -6.89
CA VAL A 28 -8.57 -2.24 -6.81
C VAL A 28 -7.87 -2.41 -8.15
N ASP A 29 -7.56 -1.28 -8.77
CA ASP A 29 -6.64 -1.22 -9.89
C ASP A 29 -5.26 -0.78 -9.38
N VAL A 30 -4.19 -1.36 -9.92
CA VAL A 30 -2.82 -1.00 -9.54
C VAL A 30 -1.96 -0.63 -10.74
N ILE A 31 -1.05 0.32 -10.51
CA ILE A 31 0.09 0.59 -11.38
C ILE A 31 1.34 0.37 -10.56
N LEU A 32 2.24 -0.45 -11.08
CA LEU A 32 3.49 -0.83 -10.42
C LEU A 32 4.61 0.05 -10.95
N ALA A 33 5.55 0.42 -10.09
CA ALA A 33 6.83 0.94 -10.53
C ALA A 33 7.70 -0.22 -11.06
N GLU A 34 8.50 0.05 -12.10
CA GLU A 34 9.51 -0.90 -12.53
C GLU A 34 10.56 -1.06 -11.42
N THR A 35 10.96 -2.31 -11.12
CA THR A 35 12.02 -2.61 -10.14
C THR A 35 13.18 -3.31 -10.84
N GLU A 36 14.41 -2.92 -10.50
CA GLU A 36 15.63 -3.54 -11.03
C GLU A 36 16.06 -4.80 -10.22
N ASP A 37 15.38 -5.10 -9.11
CA ASP A 37 15.67 -6.26 -8.26
C ASP A 37 14.85 -7.47 -8.73
N GLU A 38 15.52 -8.41 -9.41
CA GLU A 38 14.92 -9.63 -9.96
C GLU A 38 14.23 -10.51 -8.90
N MET A 39 14.78 -10.58 -7.69
CA MET A 39 14.16 -11.36 -6.61
C MET A 39 12.87 -10.69 -6.15
N ARG A 40 12.91 -9.37 -5.93
CA ARG A 40 11.72 -8.58 -5.58
C ARG A 40 10.67 -8.64 -6.68
N GLN A 41 11.06 -8.62 -7.94
CA GLN A 41 10.16 -8.75 -9.08
C GLN A 41 9.45 -10.11 -9.09
N MET A 42 10.20 -11.21 -8.97
CA MET A 42 9.61 -12.56 -8.93
C MET A 42 8.57 -12.70 -7.80
N TYR A 43 8.91 -12.19 -6.63
CA TYR A 43 8.04 -12.15 -5.47
C TYR A 43 6.75 -11.34 -5.68
N LEU A 44 6.89 -10.17 -6.29
CA LEU A 44 5.77 -9.31 -6.66
C LEU A 44 4.85 -10.02 -7.66
N GLU A 45 5.40 -10.62 -8.71
CA GLU A 45 4.64 -11.32 -9.75
C GLU A 45 3.79 -12.46 -9.18
N GLU A 46 4.35 -13.30 -8.31
CA GLU A 46 3.57 -14.36 -7.66
C GLU A 46 2.43 -13.80 -6.82
N ARG A 47 2.69 -12.74 -6.05
CA ARG A 47 1.65 -12.12 -5.21
C ARG A 47 0.52 -11.55 -6.06
N LEU A 48 0.85 -10.92 -7.20
CA LEU A 48 -0.14 -10.41 -8.14
C LEU A 48 -0.98 -11.53 -8.75
N MET A 49 -0.39 -12.68 -9.09
CA MET A 49 -1.15 -13.84 -9.56
C MET A 49 -2.16 -14.34 -8.52
N TRP A 50 -1.80 -14.30 -7.25
CA TRP A 50 -2.71 -14.65 -6.16
C TRP A 50 -3.84 -13.63 -5.99
N LEU A 51 -3.54 -12.33 -5.99
CA LEU A 51 -4.53 -11.26 -5.85
C LEU A 51 -5.50 -11.22 -7.05
N GLY A 52 -5.00 -11.44 -8.27
CA GLY A 52 -5.80 -11.46 -9.51
C GLY A 52 -6.91 -12.50 -9.53
N ARG A 53 -6.84 -13.55 -8.69
CA ARG A 53 -7.90 -14.57 -8.57
C ARG A 53 -9.16 -14.04 -7.87
N ASN A 54 -9.06 -12.93 -7.15
CA ASN A 54 -10.15 -12.36 -6.37
C ASN A 54 -11.25 -11.71 -7.26
N GLY A 55 -10.94 -11.40 -8.52
CA GLY A 55 -11.88 -10.75 -9.46
C GLY A 55 -12.10 -9.25 -9.19
N LEU A 56 -11.73 -8.76 -8.01
CA LEU A 56 -11.71 -7.35 -7.62
C LEU A 56 -10.36 -6.66 -7.88
N PHE A 57 -9.36 -7.38 -8.39
CA PHE A 57 -8.01 -6.87 -8.62
C PHE A 57 -7.66 -6.80 -10.10
N ARG A 58 -7.04 -5.71 -10.54
CA ARG A 58 -6.48 -5.59 -11.88
C ARG A 58 -5.17 -4.80 -11.88
N GLN A 59 -4.15 -5.34 -12.54
CA GLN A 59 -2.96 -4.58 -12.87
C GLN A 59 -3.18 -3.83 -14.19
N LEU A 60 -2.80 -2.55 -14.22
CA LEU A 60 -2.89 -1.68 -15.39
C LEU A 60 -1.48 -1.28 -15.84
N GLU A 61 -1.29 -1.24 -17.16
CA GLU A 61 -0.14 -0.55 -17.76
C GLU A 61 -0.41 0.97 -17.86
N HIS A 62 -1.67 1.34 -18.14
CA HIS A 62 -2.10 2.72 -18.32
C HIS A 62 -3.53 2.91 -17.80
N ILE A 63 -3.84 4.11 -17.32
CA ILE A 63 -5.11 4.46 -16.66
C ILE A 63 -6.24 4.69 -17.66
N GLY A 64 -5.91 5.23 -18.85
CA GLY A 64 -6.89 5.65 -19.84
C GLY A 64 -7.85 6.71 -19.29
N ASP A 65 -9.13 6.62 -19.65
CA ASP A 65 -10.21 7.55 -19.21
C ASP A 65 -10.96 7.08 -17.96
N GLN A 66 -10.42 6.07 -17.25
CA GLN A 66 -11.10 5.48 -16.09
C GLN A 66 -11.11 6.44 -14.90
N LYS A 67 -12.25 6.54 -14.22
CA LYS A 67 -12.41 7.34 -12.99
C LYS A 67 -12.44 6.44 -11.78
N TYR A 68 -11.83 6.90 -10.70
CA TYR A 68 -11.75 6.20 -9.42
C TYR A 68 -12.37 7.05 -8.31
N ASP A 69 -12.94 6.39 -7.32
CA ASP A 69 -13.45 7.06 -6.12
C ASP A 69 -12.30 7.51 -5.22
N THR A 70 -11.23 6.72 -5.17
CA THR A 70 -10.04 6.98 -4.35
C THR A 70 -8.78 6.72 -5.17
N ILE A 71 -7.79 7.61 -5.05
CA ILE A 71 -6.48 7.45 -5.69
C ILE A 71 -5.42 7.56 -4.62
N CYS A 72 -4.62 6.51 -4.47
CA CYS A 72 -3.48 6.46 -3.56
C CYS A 72 -2.18 6.37 -4.37
N ILE A 73 -1.17 7.15 -3.99
CA ILE A 73 0.14 7.16 -4.64
C ILE A 73 1.19 6.92 -3.57
N GLN A 74 1.93 5.81 -3.66
CA GLN A 74 3.03 5.51 -2.74
C GLN A 74 4.28 6.32 -3.08
N PHE A 75 4.86 6.93 -2.06
CA PHE A 75 6.07 7.74 -2.16
C PHE A 75 7.32 6.87 -2.17
N GLY A 76 8.07 6.93 -3.27
CA GLY A 76 9.33 6.17 -3.44
C GLY A 76 9.73 5.93 -4.91
N GLY A 77 8.79 6.09 -5.87
CA GLY A 77 9.03 5.95 -7.31
C GLY A 77 8.51 7.10 -8.19
N PHE A 78 8.18 6.79 -9.46
CA PHE A 78 7.58 7.73 -10.44
C PHE A 78 6.22 8.18 -9.90
N LEU A 79 6.13 9.41 -9.41
CA LEU A 79 4.89 10.01 -8.96
C LEU A 79 4.28 10.82 -10.11
N PRO A 80 3.26 10.31 -10.83
CA PRO A 80 2.52 11.12 -11.78
C PRO A 80 1.53 12.05 -11.03
N LEU A 81 2.01 12.86 -10.09
CA LEU A 81 1.19 13.77 -9.26
C LEU A 81 0.31 14.67 -10.14
N ASP A 82 0.80 14.99 -11.33
CA ASP A 82 0.19 15.92 -12.27
C ASP A 82 -0.97 15.31 -13.05
N GLN A 83 -1.15 13.99 -12.96
CA GLN A 83 -2.18 13.26 -13.72
C GLN A 83 -3.48 13.10 -12.93
N PHE A 84 -3.52 13.50 -11.66
CA PHE A 84 -4.65 13.22 -10.78
C PHE A 84 -5.16 14.44 -10.03
N ASP A 85 -6.49 14.54 -10.00
CA ASP A 85 -7.17 15.49 -9.14
C ASP A 85 -7.26 14.93 -7.71
N SER A 86 -6.66 15.62 -6.75
CA SER A 86 -6.73 15.34 -5.30
C SER A 86 -6.34 13.93 -4.84
N PRO A 87 -5.16 13.41 -5.20
CA PRO A 87 -4.69 12.11 -4.73
C PRO A 87 -4.33 12.11 -3.23
N TYR A 88 -4.40 10.93 -2.62
CA TYR A 88 -3.76 10.64 -1.34
C TYR A 88 -2.31 10.19 -1.57
N ILE A 89 -1.35 10.97 -1.10
CA ILE A 89 0.07 10.64 -1.14
C ILE A 89 0.41 9.88 0.14
N LEU A 90 0.81 8.62 -0.01
CA LEU A 90 1.17 7.75 1.10
C LEU A 90 2.68 7.78 1.26
N ILE A 91 3.17 8.14 2.44
CA ILE A 91 4.59 8.38 2.69
C ILE A 91 5.03 7.63 3.92
N TYR A 92 6.07 6.82 3.81
CA TYR A 92 6.64 6.23 5.01
C TYR A 92 7.31 7.29 5.89
N GLU A 93 7.18 7.16 7.20
CA GLU A 93 7.74 8.10 8.17
C GLU A 93 9.24 8.37 7.96
N GLN A 94 10.02 7.36 7.58
CA GLN A 94 11.44 7.53 7.30
C GLN A 94 11.74 8.46 6.10
N ASP A 95 10.81 8.54 5.15
CA ASP A 95 10.95 9.29 3.90
C ASP A 95 10.35 10.71 3.99
N ARG A 96 9.70 11.03 5.12
CA ARG A 96 9.06 12.34 5.38
C ARG A 96 9.99 13.52 5.11
N LYS A 97 11.23 13.45 5.58
CA LYS A 97 12.23 14.53 5.40
C LYS A 97 12.62 14.74 3.94
N GLU A 98 12.60 13.68 3.14
CA GLU A 98 12.87 13.80 1.71
C GLU A 98 11.67 14.39 0.99
N TRP A 99 10.47 13.89 1.30
CA TRP A 99 9.24 14.40 0.72
C TRP A 99 9.01 15.89 1.03
N GLU A 100 9.28 16.34 2.26
CA GLU A 100 9.11 17.75 2.67
C GLU A 100 9.96 18.73 1.84
N LYS A 101 11.01 18.26 1.17
CA LYS A 101 11.87 19.07 0.30
C LYS A 101 11.31 19.24 -1.12
N ARG A 102 10.30 18.46 -1.52
CA ARG A 102 9.71 18.55 -2.87
C ARG A 102 8.75 19.73 -2.98
N GLU A 103 8.64 20.30 -4.18
CA GLU A 103 7.60 21.29 -4.48
C GLU A 103 6.23 20.63 -4.44
N LYS A 104 5.36 21.13 -3.55
CA LYS A 104 3.99 20.62 -3.37
C LYS A 104 3.04 21.37 -4.28
N LYS A 105 2.13 20.65 -4.94
CA LYS A 105 1.16 21.23 -5.89
C LYS A 105 -0.15 21.68 -5.24
N GLY A 106 -0.27 21.48 -3.93
CA GLY A 106 -1.25 22.19 -3.08
C GLY A 106 -2.67 21.64 -3.11
N SER A 107 -2.97 20.58 -3.85
CA SER A 107 -4.27 19.87 -3.84
C SER A 107 -4.18 18.45 -3.28
N GLU A 108 -2.97 17.98 -2.99
CA GLU A 108 -2.68 16.64 -2.54
C GLU A 108 -2.89 16.47 -1.02
N LYS A 109 -3.54 15.37 -0.63
CA LYS A 109 -3.65 14.99 0.79
C LYS A 109 -2.56 14.00 1.10
N THR A 110 -1.79 14.27 2.13
CA THR A 110 -0.63 13.45 2.47
C THR A 110 -0.92 12.66 3.73
N VAL A 111 -0.69 11.36 3.68
CA VAL A 111 -0.82 10.45 4.82
C VAL A 111 0.56 9.88 5.14
N ILE A 112 1.04 10.16 6.35
CA ILE A 112 2.28 9.59 6.87
C ILE A 112 1.97 8.23 7.47
N LEU A 113 2.56 7.20 6.87
CA LEU A 113 2.53 5.82 7.31
C LEU A 113 3.61 5.60 8.37
N PRO A 114 3.29 5.02 9.52
CA PRO A 114 4.28 4.75 10.54
C PRO A 114 5.23 3.63 10.11
N LYS A 115 6.31 3.46 10.86
CA LYS A 115 7.16 2.27 10.77
C LYS A 115 6.34 1.00 10.90
N MET A 116 6.66 0.03 10.08
CA MET A 116 5.90 -1.21 10.01
C MET A 116 6.77 -2.42 9.67
N TYR A 117 6.29 -3.59 10.08
CA TYR A 117 6.92 -4.88 9.84
C TYR A 117 5.89 -5.88 9.30
N GLY A 118 6.36 -6.84 8.52
CA GLY A 118 5.48 -7.73 7.77
C GLY A 118 6.24 -8.75 6.93
N PRO A 119 5.55 -9.46 6.02
CA PRO A 119 6.12 -10.63 5.35
C PRO A 119 7.38 -10.36 4.51
N TRP A 120 7.55 -9.13 4.02
CA TRP A 120 8.65 -8.72 3.14
C TRP A 120 9.76 -7.92 3.84
N LYS A 121 9.56 -7.55 5.10
CA LYS A 121 10.50 -6.81 5.95
C LYS A 121 10.38 -7.40 7.35
N GLU A 122 11.12 -8.49 7.53
CA GLU A 122 11.05 -9.37 8.70
C GLU A 122 11.69 -8.78 9.94
N GLU A 123 12.47 -7.72 9.80
CA GLU A 123 12.96 -6.97 10.95
C GLU A 123 11.75 -6.46 11.71
N ILE A 124 11.35 -7.19 12.74
CA ILE A 124 10.39 -6.75 13.74
C ILE A 124 11.07 -5.58 14.42
N GLU A 125 10.84 -4.39 13.87
CA GLU A 125 11.26 -3.16 14.52
C GLU A 125 10.55 -3.13 15.88
N VAL A 126 11.33 -2.96 16.95
CA VAL A 126 10.81 -2.93 18.33
C VAL A 126 9.67 -1.91 18.46
N ASP A 127 9.71 -0.87 17.61
CA ASP A 127 8.83 0.29 17.58
C ASP A 127 7.91 0.35 16.33
N GLY A 128 7.77 -0.73 15.55
CA GLY A 128 6.93 -0.77 14.34
C GLY A 128 5.57 -1.45 14.54
N TYR A 129 4.61 -1.16 13.66
CA TYR A 129 3.28 -1.79 13.62
C TYR A 129 3.21 -2.95 12.61
N TYR A 130 2.34 -3.92 12.85
CA TYR A 130 2.10 -4.97 11.87
C TYR A 130 1.42 -4.39 10.62
N THR A 131 1.91 -4.70 9.43
CA THR A 131 1.45 -4.09 8.15
C THR A 131 -0.07 -4.19 7.95
N VAL A 132 -0.71 -5.26 8.40
CA VAL A 132 -2.17 -5.42 8.28
C VAL A 132 -2.93 -4.42 9.15
N ASP A 133 -2.46 -4.15 10.36
CA ASP A 133 -3.08 -3.16 11.26
C ASP A 133 -2.96 -1.75 10.66
N VAL A 134 -1.84 -1.45 10.00
CA VAL A 134 -1.64 -0.19 9.28
C VAL A 134 -2.60 -0.08 8.08
N ALA A 135 -2.77 -1.15 7.31
CA ALA A 135 -3.67 -1.18 6.16
C ALA A 135 -5.14 -1.03 6.58
N ASP A 136 -5.52 -1.64 7.70
CA ASP A 136 -6.82 -1.49 8.35
C ASP A 136 -7.14 -0.02 8.66
N GLU A 137 -6.23 0.66 9.34
CA GLU A 137 -6.47 2.05 9.76
C GLU A 137 -6.40 3.02 8.58
N LEU A 138 -5.52 2.76 7.60
CA LEU A 138 -5.53 3.57 6.38
C LEU A 138 -6.86 3.42 5.62
N LEU A 139 -7.38 2.19 5.49
CA LEU A 139 -8.66 1.99 4.82
C LEU A 139 -9.79 2.73 5.53
N ARG A 140 -9.86 2.66 6.87
CA ARG A 140 -10.82 3.44 7.66
C ARG A 140 -10.67 4.94 7.41
N PHE A 141 -9.45 5.45 7.44
CA PHE A 141 -9.16 6.86 7.16
C PHE A 141 -9.61 7.30 5.76
N LEU A 142 -9.45 6.45 4.75
CA LEU A 142 -9.87 6.73 3.37
C LEU A 142 -11.41 6.70 3.21
N LEU A 143 -12.12 5.90 4.01
CA LEU A 143 -13.57 5.75 3.95
C LEU A 143 -14.31 6.77 4.84
N GLU A 144 -13.76 7.14 5.99
CA GLU A 144 -14.38 8.05 6.97
C GLU A 144 -14.21 9.52 6.56
N SER A 145 -14.98 9.99 5.59
CA SER A 145 -15.28 11.43 5.29
C SER A 145 -14.11 12.43 5.36
N SER A 146 -12.86 11.97 5.28
CA SER A 146 -11.65 12.78 5.28
C SER A 146 -11.53 13.59 3.99
N ARG A 147 -12.37 13.26 2.99
CA ARG A 147 -12.60 14.01 1.75
C ARG A 147 -12.91 15.49 1.99
N ASP A 148 -13.56 15.84 3.10
CA ASP A 148 -13.99 17.22 3.39
C ASP A 148 -13.08 17.98 4.37
N SER A 149 -12.00 17.35 4.87
CA SER A 149 -11.04 18.07 5.73
C SER A 149 -10.25 19.11 4.93
N LYS A 150 -10.05 20.29 5.52
CA LYS A 150 -9.13 21.33 5.01
C LYS A 150 -7.67 20.95 5.21
N ASP A 151 -7.39 19.97 6.06
CA ASP A 151 -6.03 19.53 6.32
C ASP A 151 -5.49 18.75 5.13
N GLN A 152 -4.24 19.05 4.78
CA GLN A 152 -3.51 18.40 3.67
C GLN A 152 -2.52 17.36 4.18
N PHE A 153 -2.40 17.19 5.50
CA PHE A 153 -1.34 16.40 6.11
C PHE A 153 -1.88 15.65 7.33
N PHE A 154 -1.67 14.33 7.34
CA PHE A 154 -2.24 13.42 8.32
C PHE A 154 -1.19 12.42 8.77
N ASP A 155 -0.90 12.38 10.07
CA ASP A 155 -0.11 11.29 10.67
C ASP A 155 -1.06 10.14 11.02
N LEU A 156 -0.93 8.99 10.34
CA LEU A 156 -1.85 7.86 10.50
C LEU A 156 -1.72 7.27 11.91
N GLN A 157 -2.80 7.35 12.69
CA GLN A 157 -2.84 6.79 14.04
C GLN A 157 -3.21 5.31 13.96
N VAL A 158 -2.27 4.42 14.30
CA VAL A 158 -2.49 2.98 14.22
C VAL A 158 -2.82 2.40 15.60
N THR A 159 -3.94 1.69 15.68
CA THR A 159 -4.28 0.88 16.85
C THR A 159 -3.75 -0.53 16.65
N GLU A 160 -2.82 -0.97 17.51
CA GLU A 160 -2.29 -2.34 17.47
C GLU A 160 -3.40 -3.33 17.86
N LYS A 161 -3.83 -4.15 16.90
CA LYS A 161 -4.84 -5.20 17.09
C LYS A 161 -4.19 -6.58 17.06
N THR A 162 -3.14 -6.73 16.27
CA THR A 162 -2.41 -7.98 16.10
C THR A 162 -1.22 -7.99 17.05
N SER A 163 -1.18 -8.96 17.97
CA SER A 163 -0.03 -9.14 18.86
C SER A 163 1.23 -9.56 18.09
N LYS A 164 2.42 -9.32 18.65
CA LYS A 164 3.70 -9.70 18.00
C LYS A 164 3.79 -11.21 17.73
N GLU A 165 3.28 -12.05 18.62
CA GLU A 165 3.23 -13.51 18.46
C GLU A 165 2.28 -13.92 17.33
N GLU A 166 1.11 -13.29 17.25
CA GLU A 166 0.13 -13.53 16.19
C GLU A 166 0.67 -13.05 14.83
N ALA A 167 1.31 -11.88 14.79
CA ALA A 167 1.94 -11.36 13.57
C ALA A 167 3.02 -12.31 13.05
N LYS A 168 3.87 -12.85 13.93
CA LYS A 168 4.87 -13.87 13.57
C LYS A 168 4.23 -15.12 12.96
N ALA A 169 3.13 -15.60 13.53
CA ALA A 169 2.41 -16.76 13.02
C ALA A 169 1.83 -16.47 11.62
N LYS A 170 1.18 -15.31 11.44
CA LYS A 170 0.63 -14.87 10.14
C LYS A 170 1.71 -14.71 9.08
N ILE A 171 2.86 -14.11 9.42
CA ILE A 171 4.01 -13.98 8.51
C ILE A 171 4.54 -15.36 8.11
N SER A 172 4.66 -16.28 9.07
CA SER A 172 5.14 -17.63 8.79
C SER A 172 4.19 -18.41 7.88
N GLU A 173 2.89 -18.32 8.14
CA GLU A 173 1.89 -18.95 7.28
C GLU A 173 1.85 -18.35 5.88
N TRP A 174 1.94 -17.02 5.79
CA TRP A 174 2.05 -16.32 4.53
C TRP A 174 3.22 -16.89 3.72
N LYS A 175 4.43 -16.96 4.28
CA LYS A 175 5.60 -17.50 3.57
C LYS A 175 5.40 -18.95 3.09
N ARG A 176 4.75 -19.78 3.91
CA ARG A 176 4.41 -21.16 3.53
C ARG A 176 3.50 -21.22 2.30
N GLN A 177 2.58 -20.27 2.15
CA GLN A 177 1.69 -20.23 0.97
C GLN A 177 2.43 -19.84 -0.33
N PHE A 178 3.56 -19.14 -0.20
CA PHE A 178 4.45 -18.75 -1.31
C PHE A 178 5.71 -19.64 -1.41
N SER A 179 5.75 -20.78 -0.71
CA SER A 179 6.96 -21.61 -0.59
C SER A 179 7.34 -22.47 -1.79
N SER A 180 6.61 -22.41 -2.91
CA SER A 180 7.11 -22.96 -4.17
C SER A 180 8.46 -22.34 -4.60
N ILE A 181 8.79 -21.15 -4.08
CA ILE A 181 10.09 -20.48 -4.26
C ILE A 181 11.11 -20.86 -3.17
N PHE A 182 10.70 -20.93 -1.90
CA PHE A 182 11.61 -21.15 -0.76
C PHE A 182 12.28 -22.52 -0.74
N ASP A 183 11.74 -23.52 -1.45
CA ASP A 183 12.34 -24.87 -1.54
C ASP A 183 13.45 -24.99 -2.61
N LYS A 184 13.78 -23.92 -3.35
CA LYS A 184 14.78 -23.95 -4.43
C LYS A 184 16.07 -23.19 -4.15
N TYR A 185 16.20 -22.52 -3.00
CA TYR A 185 17.40 -21.76 -2.61
C TYR A 185 17.80 -22.04 -1.17
#